data_AF-A0A1H8AJV7-F1
#
_entry.id   AF-A0A1H8AJV7-F1
#
_cell.length_a   1.000
_cell.length_b   1.000
_cell.length_c   1.000
_cell.angle_alpha   90.00
_cell.angle_beta   90.00
_cell.angle_gamma   90.00
#
_symmetry.space_group_name_H-M   'P 1'
#
loop_
_entity.id
_entity.type
_entity.pdbx_description
1 polymer ?
#
loop_
_entity_poly.entity_id
_entity_poly.type
_entity_poly.pdbx_seq_one_letter_code
_entity_poly.pdbx_strand_id
1 'polypeptide(L)'
;MQSMVKIKAGERIYIITYNELIEKLKEYGVTDENLPSVEQPKVTIEREVKVFNNDFNILQLSLLHSMISVNEWENQKSFYINWKNTDMKSNLKRFVLYYNQQKGILRRKYVYRNGIEPRKEEKRPVSKDQMLAAGSKGLLAVLMEDFKQID
;
A
#
# COMPACT_ATOMS: atom_id res chain seq x y z
N MET A 1 24.32 -4.65 3.07
CA MET A 1 23.67 -3.62 2.23
C MET A 1 22.76 -2.83 3.15
N GLN A 2 22.87 -1.49 3.21
CA GLN A 2 22.29 -0.67 4.28
C GLN A 2 21.20 0.27 3.74
N SER A 3 20.03 0.27 4.38
CA SER A 3 19.02 1.31 4.27
C SER A 3 19.64 2.70 4.47
N MET A 4 19.23 3.67 3.64
CA MET A 4 19.73 5.05 3.70
C MET A 4 18.76 5.95 4.46
N VAL A 5 19.29 6.98 5.13
CA VAL A 5 18.46 8.00 5.77
C VAL A 5 18.55 9.28 4.96
N LYS A 6 17.41 9.73 4.40
CA LYS A 6 17.29 11.09 3.83
C LYS A 6 16.71 12.00 4.92
N ILE A 7 17.27 13.20 5.07
CA ILE A 7 16.71 14.23 5.94
C ILE A 7 15.95 15.23 5.08
N LYS A 8 14.66 15.40 5.33
CA LYS A 8 13.84 16.41 4.66
C LYS A 8 13.03 17.16 5.70
N ALA A 9 13.13 18.50 5.70
CA ALA A 9 12.46 19.37 6.67
C ALA A 9 12.65 18.96 8.16
N GLY A 10 13.84 18.45 8.51
CA GLY A 10 14.15 17.99 9.88
C GLY A 10 13.67 16.58 10.22
N GLU A 11 12.99 15.89 9.29
CA GLU A 11 12.48 14.54 9.49
C GLU A 11 13.40 13.50 8.86
N ARG A 12 13.66 12.40 9.57
CA ARG A 12 14.40 11.24 9.06
C ARG A 12 13.44 10.37 8.26
N ILE A 13 13.70 10.25 6.96
CA ILE A 13 12.99 9.35 6.05
C ILE A 13 13.91 8.17 5.76
N TYR A 14 13.42 6.97 6.07
CA TYR A 14 14.12 5.73 5.77
C TYR A 14 13.84 5.33 4.33
N ILE A 15 14.88 5.33 3.50
CA ILE A 15 14.84 4.86 2.12
C ILE A 15 15.40 3.44 2.11
N ILE A 16 14.67 2.54 1.48
CA ILE A 16 15.06 1.14 1.32
C ILE A 16 15.40 0.86 -0.14
N THR A 17 16.17 -0.18 -0.36
CA THR A 17 16.40 -0.77 -1.68
C THR A 17 15.22 -1.66 -2.07
N TYR A 18 15.09 -1.92 -3.36
CA TYR A 18 14.11 -2.87 -3.87
C TYR A 18 14.30 -4.26 -3.25
N ASN A 19 15.54 -4.73 -3.11
CA ASN A 19 15.83 -6.05 -2.52
C ASN A 19 15.39 -6.13 -1.05
N GLU A 20 15.58 -5.09 -0.25
CA GLU A 20 15.08 -5.04 1.13
C GLU A 20 13.55 -5.13 1.21
N LEU A 21 12.83 -4.54 0.25
CA LEU A 21 11.38 -4.72 0.15
C LEU A 21 11.03 -6.16 -0.19
N ILE A 22 11.72 -6.79 -1.14
CA ILE A 22 11.46 -8.18 -1.55
C ILE A 22 11.63 -9.14 -0.39
N GLU A 23 12.70 -9.04 0.39
CA GLU A 23 12.91 -9.87 1.57
C GLU A 23 11.76 -9.72 2.58
N LYS A 24 11.34 -8.48 2.87
CA LYS A 24 10.16 -8.24 3.71
C LYS A 24 8.89 -8.88 3.14
N LEU A 25 8.64 -8.73 1.84
CA LEU A 25 7.44 -9.32 1.21
C LEU A 25 7.44 -10.85 1.27
N LYS A 26 8.60 -11.49 1.17
CA LYS A 26 8.74 -12.94 1.37
C LYS A 26 8.44 -13.36 2.81
N GLU A 27 8.80 -12.57 3.82
CA GLU A 27 8.36 -12.80 5.21
C GLU A 27 6.83 -12.70 5.35
N TYR A 28 6.18 -11.84 4.55
CA TYR A 28 4.73 -11.79 4.39
C TYR A 28 4.15 -12.93 3.52
N GLY A 29 4.94 -13.94 3.17
CA GLY A 29 4.51 -15.10 2.39
C GLY A 29 4.10 -14.76 0.95
N VAL A 30 4.61 -13.67 0.39
CA VAL A 30 4.39 -13.35 -1.02
C VAL A 30 5.27 -14.25 -1.89
N THR A 31 4.65 -14.95 -2.84
CA THR A 31 5.34 -15.82 -3.80
C THR A 31 6.01 -15.03 -4.91
N ASP A 32 7.00 -15.62 -5.58
CA ASP A 32 7.82 -14.91 -6.56
C ASP A 32 7.00 -14.34 -7.74
N GLU A 33 5.97 -15.06 -8.20
CA GLU A 33 5.05 -14.59 -9.25
C GLU A 33 4.14 -13.42 -8.83
N ASN A 34 4.08 -13.13 -7.53
CA ASN A 34 3.28 -12.08 -6.93
C ASN A 34 4.11 -10.90 -6.40
N LEU A 35 5.45 -11.01 -6.45
CA LEU A 35 6.36 -9.92 -6.12
C LEU A 35 6.25 -8.78 -7.16
N PRO A 36 6.48 -7.52 -6.74
CA PRO A 36 6.60 -6.40 -7.66
C PRO A 36 7.89 -6.52 -8.49
N SER A 37 8.03 -5.70 -9.55
CA SER A 37 9.30 -5.51 -10.28
C SER A 37 9.74 -4.04 -10.23
N VAL A 38 10.97 -3.74 -10.63
CA VAL A 38 11.49 -2.36 -10.68
C VAL A 38 10.65 -1.47 -11.61
N GLU A 39 10.12 -2.03 -12.69
CA GLU A 39 9.28 -1.34 -13.67
C GLU A 39 7.81 -1.27 -13.21
N GLN A 40 7.35 -2.27 -12.46
CA GLN A 40 5.97 -2.41 -12.04
C GLN A 40 5.84 -2.52 -10.51
N PRO A 41 5.62 -1.41 -9.79
CA PRO A 41 5.44 -1.37 -8.33
C PRO A 41 4.04 -1.87 -7.93
N LYS A 42 3.77 -3.14 -8.24
CA LYS A 42 2.52 -3.84 -7.97
C LYS A 42 2.82 -5.15 -7.27
N VAL A 43 2.34 -5.30 -6.06
CA VAL A 43 2.41 -6.56 -5.31
C VAL A 43 1.04 -7.20 -5.22
N THR A 44 1.01 -8.53 -5.18
CA THR A 44 -0.20 -9.30 -4.87
C THR A 44 0.04 -10.13 -3.61
N ILE A 45 -0.94 -10.17 -2.72
CA ILE A 45 -0.88 -10.90 -1.46
C ILE A 45 -2.13 -11.76 -1.37
N GLU A 46 -1.96 -13.06 -1.12
CA GLU A 46 -3.05 -14.03 -1.03
C GLU A 46 -3.22 -14.47 0.43
N ARG A 47 -4.11 -13.80 1.16
CA ARG A 47 -4.36 -14.04 2.59
C ARG A 47 -5.81 -13.69 2.95
N GLU A 48 -6.21 -14.00 4.18
CA GLU A 48 -7.50 -13.56 4.71
C GLU A 48 -7.54 -12.02 4.77
N VAL A 49 -8.59 -11.42 4.20
CA VAL A 49 -8.75 -9.97 4.12
C VAL A 49 -9.77 -9.47 5.15
N LYS A 50 -9.32 -8.64 6.09
CA LYS A 50 -10.13 -8.09 7.19
C LYS A 50 -10.25 -6.56 7.10
N VAL A 51 -10.95 -6.03 6.10
CA VAL A 51 -11.03 -4.58 5.85
C VAL A 51 -11.60 -3.75 7.01
N PHE A 52 -12.40 -4.36 7.90
CA PHE A 52 -12.95 -3.69 9.10
C PHE A 52 -12.03 -3.79 10.33
N ASN A 53 -10.86 -4.42 10.19
CA ASN A 53 -9.88 -4.52 11.26
C ASN A 53 -8.80 -3.44 11.07
N ASN A 54 -8.48 -2.73 12.16
CA ASN A 54 -7.50 -1.64 12.13
C ASN A 54 -6.09 -2.12 11.79
N ASP A 55 -5.68 -3.27 12.30
CA ASP A 55 -4.34 -3.83 12.04
C ASP A 55 -4.15 -4.13 10.55
N PHE A 56 -5.18 -4.67 9.88
CA PHE A 56 -5.17 -4.86 8.43
C PHE A 56 -5.00 -3.52 7.69
N ASN A 57 -5.70 -2.48 8.14
CA ASN A 57 -5.62 -1.15 7.55
C ASN A 57 -4.27 -0.46 7.78
N ILE A 58 -3.66 -0.64 8.96
CA ILE A 58 -2.30 -0.16 9.25
C ILE A 58 -1.27 -0.95 8.44
N LEU A 59 -1.44 -2.27 8.31
CA LEU A 59 -0.55 -3.13 7.53
C LEU A 59 -0.48 -2.71 6.06
N GLN A 60 -1.62 -2.50 5.39
CA GLN A 60 -1.63 -2.06 3.99
C GLN A 60 -0.93 -0.70 3.81
N LEU A 61 -1.11 0.24 4.75
CA LEU A 61 -0.46 1.55 4.71
C LEU A 61 1.03 1.44 4.99
N SER A 62 1.45 0.52 5.86
CA SER A 62 2.86 0.24 6.18
C SER A 62 3.59 -0.41 5.00
N LEU A 63 2.90 -1.30 4.28
CA LEU A 63 3.42 -1.89 3.04
C LEU A 63 3.51 -0.83 1.94
N LEU A 64 2.48 0.01 1.78
CA LEU A 64 2.52 1.12 0.82
C LEU A 64 3.65 2.09 1.16
N HIS A 65 3.82 2.46 2.43
CA HIS A 65 4.94 3.27 2.90
C HIS A 65 6.29 2.65 2.53
N SER A 66 6.45 1.34 2.72
CA SER A 66 7.67 0.62 2.33
C SER A 66 7.90 0.70 0.82
N MET A 67 6.84 0.50 0.01
CA MET A 67 6.92 0.61 -1.45
C MET A 67 7.32 2.02 -1.91
N ILE A 68 6.69 3.08 -1.40
CA ILE A 68 7.02 4.46 -1.81
C ILE A 68 8.42 4.91 -1.36
N SER A 69 9.00 4.18 -0.40
CA SER A 69 10.35 4.41 0.14
C SER A 69 11.43 3.65 -0.62
N VAL A 70 11.07 2.84 -1.62
CA VAL A 70 12.04 2.17 -2.51
C VAL A 70 12.73 3.20 -3.39
N ASN A 71 14.05 3.27 -3.33
CA ASN A 71 14.86 4.24 -4.06
C ASN A 71 14.68 4.12 -5.59
N GLU A 72 14.64 2.89 -6.08
CA GLU A 72 14.48 2.53 -7.49
C GLU A 72 13.11 2.96 -8.05
N TRP A 73 12.16 3.27 -7.17
CA TRP A 73 10.82 3.74 -7.53
C TRP A 73 10.59 5.24 -7.26
N GLU A 74 11.66 6.03 -7.07
CA GLU A 74 11.53 7.47 -6.77
C GLU A 74 10.62 8.21 -7.76
N ASN A 75 10.73 7.87 -9.05
CA ASN A 75 10.02 8.47 -10.17
C ASN A 75 8.75 7.72 -10.60
N GLN A 76 8.36 6.65 -9.90
CA GLN A 76 7.16 5.90 -10.25
C GLN A 76 5.89 6.72 -10.02
N LYS A 77 4.96 6.66 -10.99
CA LYS A 77 3.73 7.46 -10.96
C LYS A 77 2.69 6.91 -9.99
N SER A 78 2.69 5.59 -9.80
CA SER A 78 1.67 4.93 -9.00
C SER A 78 2.09 3.57 -8.48
N PHE A 79 1.48 3.14 -7.38
CA PHE A 79 1.76 1.91 -6.64
C PHE A 79 0.46 1.12 -6.40
N TYR A 80 0.55 -0.20 -6.39
CA TYR A 80 -0.60 -1.09 -6.23
C TYR A 80 -0.31 -2.21 -5.23
N ILE A 81 -1.25 -2.44 -4.31
CA ILE A 81 -1.26 -3.60 -3.41
C ILE A 81 -2.58 -4.33 -3.62
N ASN A 82 -2.52 -5.52 -4.21
CA ASN A 82 -3.68 -6.37 -4.44
C ASN A 82 -3.77 -7.45 -3.37
N TRP A 83 -4.86 -7.49 -2.62
CA TRP A 83 -5.14 -8.53 -1.65
C TRP A 83 -6.20 -9.46 -2.22
N LYS A 84 -5.83 -10.69 -2.59
CA LYS A 84 -6.79 -11.75 -2.92
C LYS A 84 -7.24 -12.42 -1.63
N ASN A 85 -8.53 -12.39 -1.35
CA ASN A 85 -9.06 -12.95 -0.12
C ASN A 85 -9.15 -14.47 -0.19
N THR A 86 -8.42 -15.15 0.68
CA THR A 86 -8.47 -16.62 0.79
C THR A 86 -9.66 -17.12 1.60
N ASP A 87 -10.30 -16.27 2.41
CA ASP A 87 -11.55 -16.63 3.07
C ASP A 87 -12.71 -16.65 2.05
N MET A 88 -13.22 -17.85 1.80
CA MET A 88 -14.33 -18.13 0.90
C MET A 88 -15.70 -17.90 1.54
N LYS A 89 -15.77 -17.75 2.88
CA LYS A 89 -17.02 -17.44 3.59
C LYS A 89 -17.37 -15.96 3.49
N SER A 90 -16.37 -15.07 3.52
CA SER A 90 -16.55 -13.65 3.23
C SER A 90 -17.01 -13.43 1.80
N ASN A 91 -17.88 -12.44 1.57
CA ASN A 91 -18.27 -12.04 0.21
C ASN A 91 -17.19 -11.19 -0.48
N LEU A 92 -16.21 -10.64 0.26
CA LEU A 92 -15.13 -9.85 -0.31
C LEU A 92 -14.13 -10.76 -1.03
N LYS A 93 -14.08 -10.68 -2.36
CA LYS A 93 -13.16 -11.45 -3.22
C LYS A 93 -11.75 -10.87 -3.21
N ARG A 94 -11.65 -9.55 -3.34
CA ARG A 94 -10.37 -8.84 -3.48
C ARG A 94 -10.50 -7.44 -2.92
N PHE A 95 -9.44 -7.00 -2.26
CA PHE A 95 -9.24 -5.61 -1.86
C PHE A 95 -8.01 -5.05 -2.59
N VAL A 96 -8.07 -3.79 -3.03
CA VAL A 96 -6.94 -3.13 -3.71
C VAL A 96 -6.69 -1.79 -3.06
N LEU A 97 -5.45 -1.56 -2.63
CA LEU A 97 -4.95 -0.23 -2.28
C LEU A 97 -4.13 0.30 -3.47
N TYR A 98 -4.53 1.46 -3.98
CA TYR A 98 -3.89 2.14 -5.09
C TYR A 98 -3.43 3.52 -4.63
N TYR A 99 -2.18 3.87 -4.94
CA TYR A 99 -1.66 5.20 -4.70
C TYR A 99 -1.16 5.80 -6.01
N ASN A 100 -1.71 6.94 -6.41
CA ASN A 100 -1.19 7.75 -7.50
C ASN A 100 -0.33 8.87 -6.91
N GLN A 101 0.99 8.70 -6.96
CA GLN A 101 1.93 9.68 -6.43
C GLN A 101 1.87 11.01 -7.21
N GLN A 102 1.70 10.95 -8.53
CA GLN A 102 1.67 12.15 -9.37
C GLN A 102 0.42 13.01 -9.10
N LYS A 103 -0.74 12.39 -8.87
CA LYS A 103 -2.00 13.08 -8.60
C LYS A 103 -2.28 13.29 -7.11
N GLY A 104 -1.49 12.69 -6.23
CA GLY A 104 -1.71 12.69 -4.79
C GLY A 104 -3.05 12.03 -4.40
N ILE A 105 -3.34 10.86 -4.96
CA ILE A 105 -4.61 10.15 -4.75
C ILE A 105 -4.35 8.81 -4.07
N LEU A 106 -5.01 8.55 -2.94
CA LEU A 106 -5.06 7.24 -2.30
C LEU A 106 -6.45 6.65 -2.50
N ARG A 107 -6.54 5.47 -3.10
CA ARG A 107 -7.81 4.83 -3.46
C ARG A 107 -7.89 3.41 -2.92
N ARG A 108 -9.05 3.05 -2.38
CA ARG A 108 -9.42 1.69 -2.01
C ARG A 108 -10.45 1.17 -3.00
N LYS A 109 -10.32 -0.09 -3.40
CA LYS A 109 -11.33 -0.80 -4.20
C LYS A 109 -11.66 -2.14 -3.58
N TYR A 110 -12.94 -2.38 -3.37
CA TYR A 110 -13.50 -3.60 -2.81
C TYR A 110 -14.21 -4.33 -3.95
N VAL A 111 -13.85 -5.59 -4.19
CA VAL A 111 -14.46 -6.43 -5.21
C VAL A 111 -15.10 -7.62 -4.53
N TYR A 112 -16.37 -7.87 -4.83
CA TYR A 112 -17.17 -8.92 -4.19
C TYR A 112 -17.33 -10.15 -5.10
N ARG A 113 -17.68 -11.30 -4.52
CA ARG A 113 -17.85 -12.56 -5.27
C ARG A 113 -19.20 -12.63 -6.01
N ASN A 114 -20.27 -12.17 -5.38
CA ASN A 114 -21.65 -12.41 -5.82
C ASN A 114 -22.18 -11.37 -6.82
N GLY A 115 -21.34 -10.86 -7.73
CA GLY A 115 -21.76 -9.87 -8.74
C GLY A 115 -22.16 -8.50 -8.18
N ILE A 116 -21.96 -8.25 -6.88
CA ILE A 116 -22.16 -6.92 -6.29
C ILE A 116 -21.15 -5.95 -6.89
N GLU A 117 -21.65 -4.78 -7.28
CA GLU A 117 -20.84 -3.70 -7.85
C GLU A 117 -19.63 -3.38 -6.96
N PRO A 118 -18.42 -3.23 -7.54
CA PRO A 118 -17.24 -2.90 -6.77
C PRO A 118 -17.39 -1.53 -6.09
N ARG A 119 -17.24 -1.50 -4.76
CA ARG A 119 -17.13 -0.23 -4.02
C ARG A 119 -15.75 0.37 -4.25
N LYS A 120 -15.70 1.67 -4.51
CA LYS A 120 -14.46 2.44 -4.59
C LYS A 120 -14.51 3.59 -3.61
N GLU A 121 -13.38 3.88 -2.99
CA GLU A 121 -13.23 5.02 -2.10
C GLU A 121 -11.93 5.75 -2.40
N GLU A 122 -11.95 7.08 -2.29
CA GLU A 122 -10.82 7.93 -2.60
C GLU A 122 -10.57 8.96 -1.51
N LYS A 123 -9.30 9.14 -1.15
CA LYS A 123 -8.80 10.24 -0.33
C LYS A 123 -7.89 11.11 -1.19
N ARG A 124 -8.15 12.41 -1.17
CA ARG A 124 -7.34 13.43 -1.83
C ARG A 124 -7.42 14.78 -1.09
N PRO A 125 -6.32 15.56 -1.06
CA PRO A 125 -4.98 15.20 -1.53
C PRO A 125 -4.26 14.29 -0.51
N VAL A 126 -3.40 13.40 -0.99
CA VAL A 126 -2.45 12.62 -0.20
C VAL A 126 -1.08 12.71 -0.89
N SER A 127 -0.17 13.53 -0.37
CA SER A 127 1.14 13.72 -0.99
C SER A 127 2.13 12.63 -0.59
N LYS A 128 3.20 12.43 -1.39
CA LYS A 128 4.29 11.49 -1.05
C LYS A 128 4.92 11.85 0.28
N ASP A 129 5.16 13.14 0.50
CA ASP A 129 5.76 13.66 1.73
C ASP A 129 4.88 13.38 2.94
N GLN A 130 3.55 13.53 2.82
CA GLN A 130 2.61 13.19 3.89
C GLN A 130 2.66 11.70 4.24
N MET A 131 2.73 10.82 3.23
CA MET A 131 2.84 9.36 3.45
C MET A 131 4.15 8.99 4.16
N LEU A 132 5.27 9.55 3.72
CA LEU A 132 6.60 9.30 4.29
C LEU A 132 6.71 9.85 5.72
N ALA A 133 6.22 11.06 5.96
CA ALA A 133 6.20 11.68 7.29
C ALA A 133 5.30 10.92 8.27
N ALA A 134 4.13 10.46 7.83
CA ALA A 134 3.24 9.65 8.67
C ALA A 134 3.89 8.30 9.01
N GLY A 135 4.59 7.67 8.05
CA GLY A 135 5.33 6.43 8.27
C GLY A 135 6.48 6.57 9.26
N SER A 136 7.31 7.60 9.11
CA SER A 136 8.46 7.84 10.00
C SER A 136 8.07 8.14 11.45
N LYS A 137 6.89 8.73 11.66
CA LYS A 137 6.33 9.04 12.98
C LYS A 137 5.50 7.91 13.59
N GLY A 138 5.27 6.81 12.88
CA GLY A 138 4.35 5.75 13.31
C GLY A 138 2.87 6.19 13.34
N LEU A 139 2.52 7.23 12.57
CA LEU A 139 1.19 7.86 12.55
C LEU A 139 0.41 7.53 11.26
N LEU A 140 0.69 6.40 10.61
CA LEU A 140 -0.02 5.97 9.40
C LEU A 140 -1.54 5.85 9.60
N ALA A 141 -1.99 5.57 10.82
CA ALA A 141 -3.41 5.49 11.15
C ALA A 141 -4.19 6.78 10.80
N VAL A 142 -3.56 7.96 10.88
CA VAL A 142 -4.18 9.25 10.49
C VAL A 142 -4.59 9.28 9.01
N LEU A 143 -3.97 8.44 8.17
CA LEU A 143 -4.31 8.33 6.76
C LEU A 143 -5.53 7.44 6.50
N MET A 144 -6.08 6.76 7.51
CA MET A 144 -7.23 5.86 7.37
C MET A 144 -8.57 6.57 7.23
N GLU A 145 -8.66 7.83 7.65
CA GLU A 145 -9.88 8.65 7.68
C GLU A 145 -10.11 9.40 6.35
N ASP A 146 -11.27 10.03 6.19
CA ASP A 146 -11.63 10.92 5.07
C ASP A 146 -11.70 10.30 3.66
N PHE A 147 -11.82 8.98 3.58
CA PHE A 147 -12.12 8.31 2.31
C PHE A 147 -13.57 8.60 1.90
N LYS A 148 -13.75 9.11 0.69
CA LYS A 148 -15.07 9.37 0.10
C LYS A 148 -15.41 8.29 -0.91
N GLN A 149 -16.62 7.75 -0.84
CA GLN A 149 -17.11 6.83 -1.88
C GLN A 149 -17.17 7.56 -3.23
N ILE A 150 -16.74 6.87 -4.28
CA ILE A 150 -16.76 7.35 -5.66
C ILE A 150 -17.36 6.28 -6.57
N ASP A 151 -17.89 6.73 -7.71
CA ASP A 151 -18.52 5.85 -8.71
C ASP A 151 -17.52 5.04 -9.55
#